data_AF-A0A3N6EKX3-F1
#
_entry.id   AF-A0A3N6EKX3-F1
#
_cell.length_a   1.000
_cell.length_b   1.000
_cell.length_c   1.000
_cell.angle_alpha   90.00
_cell.angle_beta   90.00
_cell.angle_gamma   90.00
#
_symmetry.space_group_name_H-M   'P 1'
#
loop_
_entity.id
_entity.type
_entity.pdbx_description
1 polymer ?
#
loop_
_entity_poly.entity_id
_entity_poly.type
_entity_poly.pdbx_seq_one_letter_code
_entity_poly.pdbx_strand_id
1 'polypeptide(L)'
;MIRLASRRNNGVPRVTAELRRQDRPVNRKRVARAMREHGIAGNSRRTGHRSLTRVVTEAAPSPDLIGRDFAATRPGTKIVGDTIYIPTAEGWLCFAAWLDLATREVIGYSMADHHRTEIVVDALDMAAAESFWAVLKEEIVTRFRPDRATARAGISDFIETFYNRRSLRKHVHWGHLTLYETRLRHQQDQALAA
;
A
#
# COMPACT_ATOMS: atom_id res chain seq x y z
N MET A 1 -25.71 23.49 -0.46
CA MET A 1 -24.75 24.30 0.34
C MET A 1 -23.53 23.44 0.68
N ILE A 2 -22.36 23.64 0.04
CA ILE A 2 -21.10 22.89 0.33
C ILE A 2 -20.23 23.74 1.26
N ARG A 3 -20.68 23.99 2.50
CA ARG A 3 -19.94 24.85 3.43
C ARG A 3 -19.56 24.21 4.77
N LEU A 4 -19.83 22.92 5.01
CA LEU A 4 -19.60 22.33 6.35
C LEU A 4 -18.65 21.12 6.42
N ALA A 5 -18.47 20.31 5.37
CA ALA A 5 -17.63 19.11 5.48
C ALA A 5 -16.12 19.33 5.22
N SER A 6 -15.75 20.35 4.44
CA SER A 6 -14.36 20.58 4.05
C SER A 6 -13.78 21.77 4.81
N ARG A 7 -12.86 21.52 5.75
CA ARG A 7 -12.09 22.47 6.58
C ARG A 7 -11.25 23.49 5.76
N ARG A 8 -11.85 24.27 4.85
CA ARG A 8 -11.18 25.29 3.99
C ARG A 8 -9.95 24.81 3.19
N ASN A 9 -9.75 23.50 3.02
CA ASN A 9 -8.56 22.93 2.38
C ASN A 9 -8.70 22.68 0.87
N ASN A 10 -9.89 22.87 0.30
CA ASN A 10 -10.16 22.48 -1.08
C ASN A 10 -10.03 23.66 -2.05
N GLY A 11 -9.06 23.56 -2.97
CA GLY A 11 -8.94 24.47 -4.10
C GLY A 11 -9.95 24.16 -5.22
N VAL A 12 -9.98 25.04 -6.23
CA VAL A 12 -10.87 24.96 -7.41
C VAL A 12 -10.98 23.55 -8.02
N PRO A 13 -9.89 22.76 -8.19
CA PRO A 13 -9.99 21.42 -8.77
C PRO A 13 -10.85 20.46 -7.94
N ARG A 14 -10.62 20.40 -6.63
CA ARG A 14 -11.34 19.50 -5.72
C ARG A 14 -12.80 19.91 -5.56
N VAL A 15 -13.07 21.21 -5.47
CA VAL A 15 -14.46 21.73 -5.42
C VAL A 15 -15.22 21.42 -6.71
N THR A 16 -14.56 21.53 -7.87
CA THR A 16 -15.18 21.20 -9.17
C THR A 16 -15.47 19.70 -9.28
N ALA A 17 -14.54 18.84 -8.86
CA ALA A 17 -14.74 17.39 -8.86
C ALA A 17 -15.87 16.97 -7.91
N GLU A 18 -15.93 17.57 -6.72
CA GLU A 18 -16.99 17.32 -5.74
C GLU A 18 -18.38 17.72 -6.27
N LEU A 19 -18.50 18.91 -6.87
CA LEU A 19 -19.75 19.36 -7.48
C LEU A 19 -20.20 18.41 -8.60
N ARG A 20 -19.27 17.91 -9.41
CA ARG A 20 -19.58 16.94 -10.47
C ARG A 20 -20.02 15.58 -9.91
N ARG A 21 -19.42 15.11 -8.81
CA ARG A 21 -19.85 13.88 -8.12
C ARG A 21 -21.25 13.98 -7.52
N GLN A 22 -21.74 15.19 -7.28
CA GLN A 22 -23.11 15.47 -6.84
C GLN A 22 -24.05 15.75 -8.02
N ASP A 23 -23.71 15.30 -9.24
CA ASP A 23 -24.46 15.53 -10.48
C ASP A 23 -24.72 17.00 -10.82
N ARG A 24 -23.83 17.90 -10.37
CA ARG A 24 -23.88 19.33 -10.72
C ARG A 24 -22.84 19.64 -11.78
N PRO A 25 -23.21 19.69 -13.07
CA PRO A 25 -22.28 20.03 -14.15
C PRO A 25 -21.89 21.51 -14.04
N VAL A 26 -20.74 21.77 -13.42
CA VAL A 26 -20.20 23.13 -13.26
C VAL A 26 -18.87 23.29 -13.99
N ASN A 27 -18.72 24.45 -14.64
CA ASN A 27 -17.46 24.83 -15.27
C ASN A 27 -16.45 25.26 -14.19
N ARG A 28 -15.20 24.79 -14.32
CA ARG A 28 -14.07 25.17 -13.44
C ARG A 28 -13.92 26.69 -13.30
N LYS A 29 -14.15 27.46 -14.37
CA LYS A 29 -14.10 28.94 -14.36
C LYS A 29 -15.19 29.55 -13.47
N ARG A 30 -16.41 28.96 -13.48
CA ARG A 30 -17.53 29.38 -12.62
C ARG A 30 -17.20 29.12 -11.15
N VAL A 31 -16.62 27.95 -10.84
CA VAL A 31 -16.15 27.61 -9.47
C VAL A 31 -15.06 28.57 -9.02
N ALA A 32 -14.06 28.85 -9.87
CA ALA A 32 -12.99 29.79 -9.56
C ALA A 32 -13.51 31.21 -9.28
N ARG A 33 -14.46 31.70 -10.09
CA ARG A 33 -15.10 33.01 -9.88
C ARG A 33 -15.89 33.06 -8.57
N ALA A 34 -16.73 32.06 -8.31
CA ALA A 34 -17.51 31.99 -7.09
C ALA A 34 -16.61 31.91 -5.84
N MET A 35 -15.54 31.13 -5.90
CA MET A 35 -14.54 31.06 -4.81
C MET A 35 -13.88 32.43 -4.58
N ARG A 36 -13.50 33.15 -5.63
CA ARG A 36 -12.92 34.50 -5.54
C ARG A 36 -13.90 35.53 -4.94
N GLU A 37 -15.14 35.55 -5.42
CA GLU A 37 -16.19 36.47 -4.94
C GLU A 37 -16.51 36.28 -3.45
N HIS A 38 -16.35 35.06 -2.93
CA HIS A 38 -16.65 34.73 -1.54
C HIS A 38 -15.40 34.64 -0.64
N GLY A 39 -14.23 35.06 -1.14
CA GLY A 39 -12.97 34.99 -0.38
C GLY A 39 -12.54 33.57 0.01
N ILE A 40 -12.97 32.56 -0.75
CA ILE A 40 -12.65 31.15 -0.50
C ILE A 40 -11.37 30.80 -1.25
N ALA A 41 -10.30 30.50 -0.52
CA ALA A 41 -9.06 29.98 -1.08
C ALA A 41 -8.81 28.55 -0.56
N GLY A 42 -8.19 27.72 -1.40
CA GLY A 42 -7.68 26.43 -0.93
C GLY A 42 -6.45 26.66 -0.06
N ASN A 43 -6.46 26.11 1.16
CA ASN A 43 -5.28 26.13 2.02
C ASN A 43 -4.16 25.26 1.40
N SER A 44 -3.17 25.90 0.77
CA SER A 44 -1.94 25.26 0.34
C SER A 44 -0.84 25.63 1.31
N ARG A 45 -0.47 24.69 2.19
CA ARG A 45 0.75 24.83 2.98
C ARG A 45 1.93 24.65 2.03
N ARG A 46 2.41 25.74 1.42
CA ARG A 46 3.77 25.77 0.86
C ARG A 46 4.76 25.84 2.03
N THR A 47 4.85 24.75 2.78
CA THR A 47 5.92 24.54 3.75
C THR A 47 7.18 24.22 2.95
N GLY A 48 8.27 24.96 3.22
CA GLY A 48 9.58 24.70 2.64
C GLY A 48 9.93 23.23 2.81
N HIS A 49 10.09 22.54 1.68
CA HIS A 49 10.28 21.10 1.65
C HIS A 49 11.67 20.77 2.22
N ARG A 50 11.77 20.39 3.49
CA ARG A 50 12.95 19.68 3.99
C ARG A 50 12.77 18.23 3.58
N SER A 51 13.44 17.83 2.49
CA SER A 51 13.54 16.42 2.10
C SER A 51 14.26 15.66 3.21
N LEU A 52 13.58 14.71 3.84
CA LEU A 52 14.20 13.78 4.79
C LEU A 52 15.06 12.74 4.06
N THR A 53 14.85 12.58 2.74
CA THR A 53 15.70 11.78 1.88
C THR A 53 17.01 12.52 1.62
N ARG A 54 18.09 12.06 2.27
CA ARG A 54 19.45 12.42 1.88
C ARG A 54 19.74 11.72 0.56
N VAL A 55 19.90 12.51 -0.50
CA VAL A 55 20.35 11.95 -1.79
C VAL A 55 21.77 11.43 -1.60
N VAL A 56 21.94 10.12 -1.75
CA VAL A 56 23.26 9.50 -1.85
C VAL A 56 23.55 9.37 -3.33
N THR A 57 24.34 10.28 -3.86
CA THR A 57 24.61 10.41 -5.31
C THR A 57 25.28 9.17 -5.91
N GLU A 58 25.98 8.39 -5.08
CA GLU A 58 26.74 7.19 -5.49
C GLU A 58 25.96 5.89 -5.37
N ALA A 59 24.73 5.91 -4.83
CA ALA A 59 23.93 4.70 -4.73
C ALA A 59 23.37 4.34 -6.11
N ALA A 60 23.65 3.11 -6.57
CA ALA A 60 22.99 2.57 -7.75
C ALA A 60 21.47 2.59 -7.52
N PRO A 61 20.66 3.09 -8.47
CA PRO A 61 19.22 3.09 -8.34
C PRO A 61 18.71 1.65 -8.20
N SER A 62 17.76 1.44 -7.28
CA SER A 62 17.11 0.14 -7.15
C SER A 62 16.53 -0.28 -8.50
N PRO A 63 16.71 -1.55 -8.91
CA PRO A 63 16.19 -2.04 -10.18
C PRO A 63 14.67 -1.92 -10.21
N ASP A 64 14.13 -1.43 -11.32
CA ASP A 64 12.69 -1.36 -11.56
C ASP A 64 12.15 -2.73 -11.96
N LEU A 65 11.83 -3.54 -10.95
CA LEU A 65 11.37 -4.92 -11.13
C LEU A 65 10.00 -5.02 -11.83
N ILE A 66 9.23 -3.93 -11.90
CA ILE A 66 7.90 -3.91 -12.52
C ILE A 66 7.89 -3.14 -13.84
N GLY A 67 9.01 -2.57 -14.28
CA GLY A 67 9.13 -1.79 -15.51
C GLY A 67 8.14 -0.61 -15.57
N ARG A 68 7.83 0.00 -14.42
CA ARG A 68 6.74 1.00 -14.26
C ARG A 68 5.36 0.57 -14.74
N ASP A 69 5.12 -0.74 -14.90
CA ASP A 69 3.81 -1.28 -15.21
C ASP A 69 3.00 -1.46 -13.93
N PHE A 70 2.16 -0.47 -13.65
CA PHE A 70 1.24 -0.46 -12.50
C PHE A 70 -0.11 -1.14 -12.79
N ALA A 71 -0.29 -1.75 -13.96
CA ALA A 71 -1.51 -2.52 -14.24
C ALA A 71 -1.42 -3.89 -13.54
N ALA A 72 -2.47 -4.26 -12.81
CA ALA A 72 -2.61 -5.56 -12.20
C ALA A 72 -4.02 -6.09 -12.43
N THR A 73 -4.14 -7.32 -12.89
CA THR A 73 -5.42 -7.99 -13.18
C THR A 73 -5.83 -8.97 -12.09
N ARG A 74 -4.94 -9.26 -11.14
CA ARG A 74 -5.16 -10.23 -10.06
C ARG A 74 -4.67 -9.66 -8.71
N PRO A 75 -5.46 -9.78 -7.63
CA PRO A 75 -5.03 -9.37 -6.29
C PRO A 75 -3.73 -10.07 -5.85
N GLY A 76 -2.96 -9.41 -5.00
CA GLY A 76 -1.73 -9.93 -4.40
C GLY A 76 -0.52 -10.03 -5.34
N THR A 77 -0.64 -9.56 -6.59
CA THR A 77 0.44 -9.70 -7.61
C THR A 77 1.35 -8.49 -7.72
N LYS A 78 0.79 -7.28 -7.54
CA LYS A 78 1.54 -6.03 -7.53
C LYS A 78 0.97 -5.13 -6.46
N ILE A 79 1.83 -4.72 -5.53
CA ILE A 79 1.49 -3.84 -4.43
C ILE A 79 2.38 -2.61 -4.48
N VAL A 80 1.87 -1.47 -4.05
CA VAL A 80 2.62 -0.21 -3.94
C VAL A 80 2.50 0.32 -2.52
N GLY A 81 3.60 0.83 -1.99
CA GLY A 81 3.66 1.39 -0.65
C GLY A 81 4.06 2.86 -0.68
N ASP A 82 3.55 3.64 0.27
CA ASP A 82 4.01 5.00 0.52
C ASP A 82 4.05 5.27 2.04
N THR A 83 4.85 6.25 2.44
CA THR A 83 4.94 6.71 3.84
C THR A 83 4.79 8.22 3.89
N ILE A 84 3.85 8.69 4.70
CA ILE A 84 3.53 10.11 4.87
C ILE A 84 3.67 10.53 6.33
N TYR A 85 3.75 11.83 6.55
CA TYR A 85 3.88 12.45 7.85
C TYR A 85 2.72 13.41 8.07
N ILE A 86 2.01 13.24 9.18
CA ILE A 86 0.83 14.00 9.53
C ILE A 86 1.19 14.88 10.74
N PRO A 87 1.21 16.21 10.61
CA PRO A 87 1.47 17.09 11.74
C PRO A 87 0.27 17.09 12.69
N THR A 88 0.53 16.91 13.99
CA THR A 88 -0.45 16.97 15.07
C THR A 88 -0.02 18.01 16.13
N ALA A 89 -0.86 18.26 17.13
CA ALA A 89 -0.50 19.15 18.24
C ALA A 89 0.55 18.53 19.19
N GLU A 90 0.66 17.20 19.21
CA GLU A 90 1.56 16.43 20.08
C GLU A 90 2.89 16.10 19.40
N GLY A 91 3.00 16.33 18.08
CA GLY A 91 4.16 15.97 17.28
C GLY A 91 3.77 15.44 15.90
N TRP A 92 4.70 14.77 15.23
CA TRP A 92 4.45 14.15 13.93
C TRP A 92 3.96 12.72 14.09
N LEU A 93 2.91 12.36 13.36
CA LEU A 93 2.50 10.98 13.17
C LEU A 93 3.03 10.50 11.81
N CYS A 94 3.90 9.50 11.83
CA CYS A 94 4.31 8.78 10.64
C CYS A 94 3.23 7.74 10.32
N PHE A 95 2.86 7.60 9.04
CA PHE A 95 1.89 6.63 8.55
C PHE A 95 2.45 5.96 7.29
N ALA A 96 2.54 4.64 7.29
CA ALA A 96 2.86 3.84 6.13
C ALA A 96 1.63 3.05 5.69
N ALA A 97 1.44 2.92 4.38
CA ALA A 97 0.36 2.12 3.81
C ALA A 97 0.81 1.38 2.55
N TRP A 98 0.27 0.17 2.36
CA TRP A 98 0.43 -0.67 1.18
C TRP A 98 -0.93 -0.88 0.51
N LEU A 99 -0.96 -0.65 -0.80
CA LEU A 99 -2.13 -0.75 -1.65
C LEU A 99 -1.92 -1.85 -2.69
N ASP A 100 -2.94 -2.69 -2.88
CA ASP A 100 -2.99 -3.66 -3.97
C ASP A 100 -3.44 -2.99 -5.27
N LEU A 101 -2.67 -3.16 -6.36
CA LEU A 101 -2.94 -2.45 -7.61
C LEU A 101 -4.15 -2.98 -8.38
N ALA A 102 -4.57 -4.22 -8.17
CA ALA A 102 -5.69 -4.84 -8.87
C ALA A 102 -7.03 -4.42 -8.24
N THR A 103 -7.10 -4.47 -6.91
CA THR A 103 -8.31 -4.17 -6.12
C THR A 103 -8.43 -2.71 -5.73
N ARG A 104 -7.30 -1.98 -5.68
CA ARG A 104 -7.18 -0.61 -5.13
C ARG A 104 -7.45 -0.53 -3.62
N GLU A 105 -7.46 -1.66 -2.93
CA GLU A 105 -7.63 -1.71 -1.48
C GLU A 105 -6.31 -1.44 -0.76
N VAL A 106 -6.39 -0.78 0.41
CA VAL A 106 -5.28 -0.71 1.36
C VAL A 106 -5.28 -2.03 2.12
N ILE A 107 -4.22 -2.82 1.91
CA ILE A 107 -4.06 -4.17 2.44
C ILE A 107 -3.11 -4.22 3.64
N GLY A 108 -2.34 -3.14 3.86
CA GLY A 108 -1.35 -3.03 4.91
C GLY A 108 -1.22 -1.59 5.39
N TYR A 109 -1.09 -1.34 6.68
CA TYR A 109 -0.78 -0.03 7.22
C TYR A 109 -0.13 -0.11 8.60
N SER A 110 0.61 0.92 8.99
CA SER A 110 1.16 1.09 10.33
C SER A 110 1.34 2.59 10.63
N MET A 111 1.36 2.92 11.92
CA MET A 111 1.49 4.28 12.43
C MET A 111 2.47 4.32 13.59
N ALA A 112 3.31 5.35 13.65
CA ALA A 112 4.24 5.58 14.74
C ALA A 112 4.52 7.08 14.92
N ASP A 113 5.04 7.46 16.09
CA ASP A 113 5.57 8.82 16.35
C ASP A 113 6.99 9.03 15.80
N HIS A 114 7.55 8.02 15.11
CA HIS A 114 8.90 8.01 14.57
C HIS A 114 8.98 7.53 13.11
N HIS A 115 9.97 8.01 12.37
CA HIS A 115 10.25 7.58 10.99
C HIS A 115 11.42 6.59 10.94
N ARG A 116 11.16 5.37 11.39
CA ARG A 116 12.12 4.27 11.38
C ARG A 116 11.58 3.14 10.49
N THR A 117 12.43 2.18 10.14
CA THR A 117 12.11 1.13 9.16
C THR A 117 10.93 0.25 9.58
N GLU A 118 10.70 0.10 10.88
CA GLU A 118 9.65 -0.75 11.48
C GLU A 118 8.26 -0.36 10.98
N ILE A 119 7.94 0.92 10.82
CA ILE A 119 6.62 1.34 10.33
C ILE A 119 6.34 0.78 8.92
N VAL A 120 7.37 0.69 8.06
CA VAL A 120 7.23 0.17 6.70
C VAL A 120 7.15 -1.35 6.71
N VAL A 121 7.94 -2.00 7.57
CA VAL A 121 7.99 -3.45 7.74
C VAL A 121 6.67 -3.96 8.30
N ASP A 122 6.17 -3.38 9.39
CA ASP A 122 4.90 -3.76 10.03
C ASP A 122 3.73 -3.63 9.05
N ALA A 123 3.68 -2.53 8.30
CA ALA A 123 2.66 -2.32 7.28
C ALA A 123 2.77 -3.37 6.15
N LEU A 124 3.99 -3.78 5.79
CA LEU A 124 4.23 -4.78 4.73
C LEU A 124 3.87 -6.19 5.21
N ASP A 125 4.19 -6.54 6.45
CA ASP A 125 3.84 -7.83 7.04
C ASP A 125 2.31 -7.98 7.13
N MET A 126 1.60 -6.91 7.50
CA MET A 126 0.14 -6.88 7.44
C MET A 126 -0.37 -7.04 6.00
N ALA A 127 0.24 -6.32 5.03
CA ALA A 127 -0.10 -6.45 3.60
C ALA A 127 0.07 -7.87 3.08
N ALA A 128 1.14 -8.56 3.48
CA ALA A 128 1.43 -9.93 3.08
C ALA A 128 0.38 -10.91 3.61
N ALA A 129 -0.08 -10.70 4.85
CA ALA A 129 -1.15 -11.50 5.44
C ALA A 129 -2.50 -11.26 4.75
N GLU A 130 -2.89 -10.00 4.53
CA GLU A 130 -4.18 -9.69 3.85
C GLU A 130 -4.19 -10.12 2.38
N SER A 131 -3.07 -9.95 1.67
CA SER A 131 -2.93 -10.43 0.29
C SER A 131 -3.07 -11.96 0.20
N PHE A 132 -2.51 -12.69 1.17
CA PHE A 132 -2.69 -14.15 1.25
C PHE A 132 -4.17 -14.51 1.35
N TRP A 133 -4.89 -13.87 2.27
CA TRP A 133 -6.31 -14.15 2.48
C TRP A 133 -7.17 -13.74 1.28
N ALA A 134 -6.87 -12.63 0.61
CA ALA A 134 -7.58 -12.21 -0.60
C ALA A 134 -7.42 -13.24 -1.73
N VAL A 135 -6.20 -13.70 -2.01
CA VAL A 135 -5.96 -14.68 -3.09
C VAL A 135 -6.47 -16.06 -2.70
N LEU A 136 -6.32 -16.48 -1.44
CA LEU A 136 -6.88 -17.74 -0.96
C LEU A 136 -8.41 -17.74 -1.06
N LYS A 137 -9.06 -16.62 -0.72
CA LYS A 137 -10.51 -16.48 -0.87
C LYS A 137 -10.93 -16.66 -2.32
N GLU A 138 -10.24 -16.00 -3.25
CA GLU A 138 -10.55 -16.06 -4.68
C GLU A 138 -10.27 -17.42 -5.33
N GLU A 139 -9.19 -18.10 -4.96
CA GLU A 139 -8.81 -19.36 -5.63
C GLU A 139 -9.42 -20.60 -4.97
N ILE A 140 -9.61 -20.57 -3.65
CA ILE A 140 -10.05 -21.73 -2.88
C ILE A 140 -11.46 -21.54 -2.32
N VAL A 141 -11.76 -20.41 -1.67
CA VAL A 141 -13.01 -20.25 -0.91
C VAL A 141 -14.22 -20.06 -1.81
N THR A 142 -14.07 -19.38 -2.95
CA THR A 142 -15.18 -19.15 -3.91
C THR A 142 -15.55 -20.38 -4.73
N ARG A 143 -14.74 -21.47 -4.71
CA ARG A 143 -14.99 -22.69 -5.50
C ARG A 143 -15.56 -23.81 -4.63
N PHE A 144 -16.73 -24.33 -5.01
CA PHE A 144 -17.34 -25.48 -4.34
C PHE A 144 -16.43 -26.72 -4.46
N ARG A 145 -16.25 -27.44 -3.33
CA ARG A 145 -15.51 -28.72 -3.25
C ARG A 145 -16.44 -29.81 -2.69
N PRO A 146 -16.36 -31.05 -3.21
CA PRO A 146 -17.29 -32.12 -2.83
C PRO A 146 -17.14 -32.57 -1.37
N ASP A 147 -15.93 -32.50 -0.80
CA ASP A 147 -15.66 -32.94 0.57
C ASP A 147 -14.49 -32.18 1.22
N ARG A 148 -14.34 -32.35 2.55
CA ARG A 148 -13.31 -31.67 3.37
C ARG A 148 -11.88 -32.12 3.04
N ALA A 149 -11.68 -33.36 2.60
CA ALA A 149 -10.35 -33.86 2.23
C ALA A 149 -9.88 -33.19 0.93
N THR A 150 -10.76 -33.07 -0.06
CA THR A 150 -10.52 -32.34 -1.30
C THR A 150 -10.23 -30.85 -1.06
N ALA A 151 -10.95 -30.19 -0.15
CA ALA A 151 -10.66 -28.81 0.24
C ALA A 151 -9.30 -28.65 0.92
N ARG A 152 -8.94 -29.56 1.84
CA ARG A 152 -7.62 -29.57 2.51
C ARG A 152 -6.48 -29.77 1.51
N ALA A 153 -6.63 -30.71 0.58
CA ALA A 153 -5.64 -30.94 -0.47
C ALA A 153 -5.47 -29.70 -1.36
N GLY A 154 -6.57 -29.04 -1.74
CA GLY A 154 -6.52 -27.81 -2.54
C GLY A 154 -5.87 -26.63 -1.81
N ILE A 155 -6.12 -26.46 -0.52
CA ILE A 155 -5.44 -25.43 0.31
C ILE A 155 -3.94 -25.74 0.39
N SER A 156 -3.58 -26.99 0.70
CA SER A 156 -2.19 -27.40 0.83
C SER A 156 -1.42 -27.22 -0.48
N ASP A 157 -1.99 -27.63 -1.60
CA ASP A 157 -1.38 -27.47 -2.92
C ASP A 157 -1.26 -25.98 -3.30
N PHE A 158 -2.28 -25.16 -3.03
CA PHE A 158 -2.21 -23.72 -3.28
C PHE A 158 -1.11 -23.05 -2.43
N ILE A 159 -1.01 -23.39 -1.15
CA ILE A 159 0.01 -22.82 -0.26
C ILE A 159 1.40 -23.24 -0.74
N GLU A 160 1.63 -24.53 -0.97
CA GLU A 160 2.98 -25.05 -1.25
C GLU A 160 3.43 -24.81 -2.70
N THR A 161 2.53 -24.98 -3.67
CA THR A 161 2.87 -24.93 -5.10
C THR A 161 2.75 -23.52 -5.67
N PHE A 162 1.78 -22.73 -5.21
CA PHE A 162 1.49 -21.41 -5.77
C PHE A 162 1.98 -20.24 -4.89
N TYR A 163 1.57 -20.17 -3.63
CA TYR A 163 1.87 -19.03 -2.75
C TYR A 163 3.35 -19.02 -2.30
N ASN A 164 3.82 -20.13 -1.71
CA ASN A 164 5.20 -20.23 -1.19
C ASN A 164 6.27 -20.20 -2.29
N ARG A 165 5.93 -20.63 -3.51
CA ARG A 165 6.86 -20.70 -4.64
C ARG A 165 7.04 -19.37 -5.38
N ARG A 166 6.04 -18.49 -5.38
CA ARG A 166 6.08 -17.19 -6.08
C ARG A 166 6.44 -16.00 -5.17
N SER A 167 6.25 -16.12 -3.86
CA SER A 167 6.52 -15.02 -2.92
C SER A 167 7.98 -15.03 -2.46
N LEU A 168 8.82 -14.23 -3.12
CA LEU A 168 10.16 -13.90 -2.63
C LEU A 168 10.06 -12.86 -1.53
N ARG A 169 10.38 -13.23 -0.28
CA ARG A 169 10.48 -12.30 0.83
C ARG A 169 11.94 -11.87 0.99
N LYS A 170 12.16 -10.60 1.34
CA LYS A 170 13.50 -10.15 1.72
C LYS A 170 13.79 -10.65 3.15
N HIS A 171 14.51 -11.76 3.26
CA HIS A 171 15.04 -12.27 4.51
C HIS A 171 16.09 -11.30 5.06
N VAL A 172 16.03 -11.03 6.36
CA VAL A 172 16.87 -10.03 7.07
C VAL A 172 18.36 -10.21 6.78
N HIS A 173 18.84 -11.45 6.71
CA HIS A 173 20.26 -11.76 6.50
C HIS A 173 20.60 -12.24 5.09
N TRP A 174 19.63 -12.76 4.33
CA TRP A 174 19.90 -13.56 3.12
C TRP A 174 19.30 -12.98 1.85
N GLY A 175 18.71 -11.78 1.93
CA GLY A 175 18.11 -11.13 0.76
C GLY A 175 16.84 -11.84 0.31
N HIS A 176 16.54 -11.82 -0.99
CA HIS A 176 15.27 -12.34 -1.50
C HIS A 176 15.26 -13.87 -1.57
N LEU A 177 14.50 -14.50 -0.68
CA LEU A 177 14.31 -15.95 -0.62
C LEU A 177 12.83 -16.30 -0.56
N THR A 178 12.48 -17.47 -1.09
CA THR A 178 11.17 -18.09 -0.83
C THR A 178 11.09 -18.58 0.61
N LEU A 179 9.87 -18.81 1.11
CA LEU A 179 9.66 -19.38 2.45
C LEU A 179 10.28 -20.79 2.60
N TYR A 180 10.28 -21.57 1.50
CA TYR A 180 10.92 -22.87 1.45
C TYR A 180 12.44 -22.77 1.60
N GLU A 181 13.10 -21.92 0.81
CA GLU A 181 14.55 -21.71 0.88
C GLU A 181 14.98 -21.15 2.24
N THR A 182 14.17 -20.28 2.83
CA THR A 182 14.39 -19.75 4.18
C THR A 182 14.38 -20.88 5.22
N ARG A 183 13.39 -21.78 5.14
CA ARG A 183 13.25 -22.92 6.05
C ARG A 183 14.38 -23.93 5.89
N LEU A 184 14.78 -24.21 4.64
CA LEU A 184 15.87 -25.13 4.33
C LEU A 184 17.20 -24.65 4.91
N ARG A 185 17.48 -23.35 4.77
CA ARG A 185 18.71 -22.74 5.30
C ARG A 185 18.71 -22.67 6.82
N HIS A 186 17.56 -22.36 7.44
CA HIS A 186 17.44 -22.41 8.90
C HIS A 186 17.71 -23.83 9.46
N GLN A 187 17.23 -24.87 8.77
CA GLN A 187 17.51 -26.25 9.15
C GLN A 187 18.98 -26.65 8.95
N GLN A 188 19.62 -26.16 7.88
CA GLN A 188 21.05 -26.37 7.64
C GLN A 188 21.91 -25.67 8.70
N ASP A 189 21.61 -24.41 9.04
CA ASP A 189 22.34 -23.66 10.06
C ASP A 189 22.19 -24.30 11.45
N GLN A 190 21.01 -24.81 11.77
CA GLN A 190 20.80 -25.57 13.02
C GLN A 190 21.54 -26.91 13.03
N ALA A 191 21.64 -27.59 11.88
CA ALA A 191 22.40 -28.83 11.75
C ALA A 191 23.93 -28.63 11.76
N LEU A 192 24.41 -27.47 11.31
CA LEU A 192 25.83 -27.07 11.36
C LEU A 192 26.25 -26.53 12.73
N ALA A 193 25.29 -26.08 13.54
CA ALA A 193 25.51 -25.58 14.91
C ALA A 193 25.41 -26.68 16.00
N ALA A 194 25.08 -27.92 15.61
CA ALA A 194 24.97 -29.10 16.49
C ALA A 194 26.18 -30.02 16.32
#